data_AF-A0A452Z4S3-F1
#
_entry.id   AF-A0A452Z4S3-F1
#
_cell.length_a   1.000
_cell.length_b   1.000
_cell.length_c   1.000
_cell.angle_alpha   90.00
_cell.angle_beta   90.00
_cell.angle_gamma   90.00
#
_symmetry.space_group_name_H-M   'P 1'
#
loop_
_entity.id
_entity.type
_entity.pdbx_description
1 polymer ?
#
loop_
_entity_poly.entity_id
_entity_poly.type
_entity_poly.pdbx_seq_one_letter_code
_entity_poly.pdbx_strand_id
1 'polypeptide(L)'
;MEGKACGVTSEGETAKCKKVVCDPSYLTNKVRKIGKVARAIAIMSHPIPNTNESHSVQIILPQKQLGRNSDMYVFCCSYTHNVAPKGKFIAFVSAEAESDNIQSELKPGIDLLGPVDELFFDMYDRYEPVNEPSLDNCFISTSYDATTHFETTVTDVLNMYTMITGKTIDLSVDLSAASAAEEEY
;
A
#
# COMPACT_ATOMS: atom_id res chain seq x y z
N MET A 1 -29.79 -11.37 -15.20
CA MET A 1 -28.38 -11.01 -14.89
C MET A 1 -28.34 -9.51 -14.62
N GLU A 2 -29.08 -9.05 -13.63
CA GLU A 2 -29.11 -7.63 -13.28
C GLU A 2 -28.08 -7.41 -12.16
N GLY A 3 -27.25 -6.37 -12.27
CA GLY A 3 -26.29 -5.99 -11.23
C GLY A 3 -24.90 -6.64 -11.25
N LYS A 4 -24.64 -7.65 -12.10
CA LYS A 4 -23.31 -8.28 -12.24
C LYS A 4 -22.43 -7.57 -13.25
N ALA A 5 -21.16 -7.39 -12.93
CA ALA A 5 -20.14 -6.91 -13.85
C ALA A 5 -20.04 -7.84 -15.07
N CYS A 6 -20.05 -7.24 -16.27
CA CYS A 6 -20.04 -7.94 -17.55
C CYS A 6 -18.96 -7.44 -18.53
N GLY A 7 -18.24 -6.39 -18.15
CA GLY A 7 -17.16 -5.80 -18.95
C GLY A 7 -16.79 -4.41 -18.46
N VAL A 8 -15.74 -3.85 -19.07
CA VAL A 8 -15.27 -2.48 -18.86
C VAL A 8 -15.24 -1.78 -20.21
N THR A 9 -15.70 -0.53 -20.26
CA THR A 9 -15.68 0.29 -21.48
C THR A 9 -14.66 1.41 -21.34
N SER A 10 -13.79 1.58 -22.32
CA SER A 10 -12.82 2.67 -22.40
C SER A 10 -12.76 3.17 -23.83
N GLU A 11 -12.79 4.49 -24.02
CA GLU A 11 -12.69 5.14 -25.34
C GLU A 11 -13.69 4.61 -26.40
N GLY A 12 -14.87 4.16 -25.96
CA GLY A 12 -15.92 3.65 -26.85
C GLY A 12 -15.84 2.15 -27.15
N GLU A 13 -14.80 1.45 -26.69
CA GLU A 13 -14.66 0.00 -26.83
C GLU A 13 -14.93 -0.73 -25.52
N THR A 14 -15.59 -1.90 -25.58
CA THR A 14 -15.94 -2.70 -24.40
C THR A 14 -15.24 -4.05 -24.40
N ALA A 15 -14.38 -4.27 -23.40
CA ALA A 15 -13.83 -5.58 -23.09
C ALA A 15 -14.79 -6.33 -22.16
N LYS A 16 -15.31 -7.48 -22.59
CA LYS A 16 -16.22 -8.32 -21.78
C LYS A 16 -15.44 -9.21 -20.81
N CYS A 17 -15.95 -9.33 -19.60
CA CYS A 17 -15.37 -10.18 -18.57
C CYS A 17 -16.45 -10.76 -17.65
N LYS A 18 -16.09 -11.79 -16.86
CA LYS A 18 -16.99 -12.41 -15.87
C LYS A 18 -16.84 -11.81 -14.47
N LYS A 19 -15.68 -11.20 -14.19
CA LYS A 19 -15.27 -10.64 -12.90
C LYS A 19 -14.42 -9.40 -13.15
N VAL A 20 -14.50 -8.43 -12.26
CA VAL A 20 -13.67 -7.22 -12.27
C VAL A 20 -12.89 -7.17 -10.96
N VAL A 21 -11.59 -6.95 -11.05
CA VAL A 21 -10.72 -6.66 -9.91
C VAL A 21 -10.22 -5.23 -10.07
N CYS A 22 -10.32 -4.42 -9.02
CA CYS A 22 -9.86 -3.03 -9.06
C CYS A 22 -9.51 -2.50 -7.67
N ASP A 23 -8.87 -1.34 -7.60
CA ASP A 23 -8.73 -0.59 -6.36
C ASP A 23 -9.97 0.32 -6.10
N PRO A 24 -10.10 0.92 -4.90
CA PRO A 24 -11.24 1.76 -4.53
C PRO A 24 -11.57 2.93 -5.48
N SER A 25 -10.60 3.45 -6.23
CA SER A 25 -10.79 4.62 -7.11
C SER A 25 -11.71 4.35 -8.29
N TYR A 26 -11.83 3.09 -8.73
CA TYR A 26 -12.67 2.70 -9.87
C TYR A 26 -14.14 2.55 -9.51
N LEU A 27 -14.46 2.21 -8.26
CA LEU A 27 -15.82 1.91 -7.79
C LEU A 27 -16.10 2.66 -6.48
N THR A 28 -16.02 3.98 -6.52
CA THR A 28 -16.16 4.88 -5.35
C THR A 28 -17.50 4.75 -4.61
N ASN A 29 -18.55 4.29 -5.29
CA ASN A 29 -19.87 4.03 -4.71
C ASN A 29 -20.00 2.66 -4.01
N LYS A 30 -18.95 1.82 -4.06
CA LYS A 30 -18.90 0.47 -3.48
C LYS A 30 -17.86 0.33 -2.37
N VAL A 31 -17.32 1.45 -1.91
CA VAL A 31 -16.32 1.51 -0.85
C VAL A 31 -16.75 2.50 0.23
N ARG A 32 -16.22 2.34 1.44
CA ARG A 32 -16.34 3.34 2.51
C ARG A 32 -14.97 3.79 2.98
N LYS A 33 -14.87 5.06 3.37
CA LYS A 33 -13.68 5.60 4.01
C LYS A 33 -13.54 5.03 5.43
N ILE A 34 -12.36 4.55 5.78
CA ILE A 34 -12.05 3.96 7.09
C ILE A 34 -11.01 4.74 7.89
N GLY A 35 -10.37 5.73 7.27
CA GLY A 35 -9.36 6.55 7.93
C GLY A 35 -8.54 7.34 6.93
N LYS A 36 -7.39 7.83 7.39
CA LYS A 36 -6.37 8.46 6.55
C LYS A 36 -5.00 7.98 6.97
N VAL A 37 -4.03 8.06 6.07
CA VAL A 37 -2.61 7.87 6.39
C VAL A 37 -1.88 9.15 6.10
N ALA A 38 -1.10 9.58 7.08
CA ALA A 38 -0.18 10.70 6.97
C ALA A 38 1.20 10.16 6.58
N ARG A 39 1.87 10.80 5.61
CA ARG A 39 3.24 10.49 5.21
C ARG A 39 4.09 11.76 5.10
N ALA A 40 5.32 11.67 5.57
CA ALA A 40 6.38 12.61 5.24
C ALA A 40 7.46 11.88 4.45
N ILE A 41 7.86 12.43 3.31
CA ILE A 41 8.89 11.91 2.42
C ILE A 41 10.07 12.87 2.51
N ALA A 42 11.18 12.39 3.03
CA ALA A 42 12.40 13.17 3.24
C ALA A 42 13.49 12.73 2.26
N ILE A 43 14.12 13.69 1.59
CA ILE A 43 15.38 13.49 0.85
C ILE A 43 16.52 13.93 1.76
N MET A 44 17.55 13.10 1.89
CA MET A 44 18.69 13.37 2.77
C MET A 44 20.02 13.07 2.08
N SER A 45 21.09 13.65 2.61
CA SER A 45 22.48 13.46 2.14
C SER A 45 23.32 12.57 3.05
N HIS A 46 22.71 11.84 3.98
CA HIS A 46 23.39 11.00 4.97
C HIS A 46 22.46 9.85 5.45
N PRO A 47 23.01 8.78 6.04
CA PRO A 47 22.20 7.77 6.69
C PRO A 47 21.51 8.33 7.94
N ILE A 48 20.42 7.69 8.38
CA ILE A 48 19.73 8.07 9.61
C ILE A 48 20.71 7.94 10.81
N PRO A 49 20.81 8.94 11.70
CA PRO A 49 21.64 8.85 12.89
C PRO A 49 21.34 7.60 13.74
N ASN A 50 22.38 7.05 14.37
CA ASN A 50 22.29 5.87 15.24
C ASN A 50 21.84 4.56 14.54
N THR A 51 21.94 4.48 13.21
CA THR A 51 21.66 3.24 12.46
C THR A 51 22.92 2.58 11.89
N ASN A 52 24.08 2.79 12.52
CA ASN A 52 25.38 2.23 12.10
C ASN A 52 25.69 2.48 10.61
N GLU A 53 25.46 3.71 10.15
CA GLU A 53 25.64 4.13 8.75
C GLU A 53 24.88 3.27 7.72
N SER A 54 23.77 2.64 8.12
CA SER A 54 23.02 1.74 7.23
C SER A 54 22.44 2.46 6.00
N HIS A 55 22.52 1.79 4.85
CA HIS A 55 21.97 2.25 3.57
C HIS A 55 20.46 1.99 3.41
N SER A 56 19.88 1.19 4.30
CA SER A 56 18.44 1.04 4.48
C SER A 56 18.10 0.62 5.90
N VAL A 57 16.96 1.05 6.41
CA VAL A 57 16.54 0.75 7.77
C VAL A 57 15.02 0.82 7.89
N GLN A 58 14.47 -0.02 8.75
CA GLN A 58 13.11 0.09 9.23
C GLN A 58 13.15 0.38 10.74
N ILE A 59 12.43 1.41 11.17
CA ILE A 59 12.27 1.80 12.56
C ILE A 59 10.77 1.83 12.85
N ILE A 60 10.37 1.24 13.96
CA ILE A 60 8.99 1.28 14.44
C ILE A 60 9.00 2.09 15.73
N LEU A 61 8.13 3.09 15.81
CA LEU A 61 7.87 3.87 17.02
C LEU A 61 6.51 3.40 17.57
N PRO A 62 6.50 2.55 18.61
CA PRO A 62 5.26 2.00 19.14
C PRO A 62 4.37 3.09 19.71
N GLN A 63 3.07 3.02 19.42
CA GLN A 63 2.05 4.01 19.78
C GLN A 63 2.10 4.47 21.25
N LYS A 64 2.35 3.55 22.18
CA LYS A 64 2.41 3.83 23.62
C LYS A 64 3.60 4.72 24.01
N GLN A 65 4.70 4.69 23.26
CA GLN A 65 5.84 5.57 23.47
C GLN A 65 5.57 7.00 22.99
N LEU A 66 4.57 7.16 22.10
CA LEU A 66 4.20 8.44 21.50
C LEU A 66 2.89 9.00 22.04
N GLY A 67 2.18 8.27 22.92
CA GLY A 67 0.84 8.65 23.38
C GLY A 67 -0.21 8.64 22.26
N ARG A 68 -0.03 7.77 21.27
CA ARG A 68 -0.87 7.63 20.08
C ARG A 68 -1.76 6.39 20.16
N ASN A 69 -2.73 6.31 19.24
CA ASN A 69 -3.58 5.14 19.01
C ASN A 69 -3.01 4.20 17.93
N SER A 70 -2.15 4.72 17.03
CA SER A 70 -1.45 3.93 16.02
C SER A 70 0.06 4.04 16.15
N ASP A 71 0.76 2.99 15.74
CA ASP A 71 2.22 3.03 15.60
C ASP A 71 2.61 4.01 14.49
N MET A 72 3.86 4.46 14.54
CA MET A 72 4.50 5.22 13.47
C MET A 72 5.67 4.42 12.92
N TYR A 73 5.83 4.46 11.61
CA TYR A 73 6.85 3.71 10.89
C TYR A 73 7.80 4.68 10.21
N VAL A 74 9.10 4.39 10.28
CA VAL A 74 10.12 5.05 9.49
C VAL A 74 10.80 4.00 8.63
N PHE A 75 10.72 4.16 7.31
CA PHE A 75 11.47 3.34 6.36
C PHE A 75 12.43 4.23 5.60
N CYS A 76 13.70 3.84 5.53
CA CYS A 76 14.70 4.54 4.75
C CYS A 76 15.38 3.56 3.81
N CYS A 77 15.60 4.02 2.59
CA CYS A 77 16.43 3.38 1.58
C CYS A 77 17.26 4.45 0.87
N SER A 78 18.20 4.02 0.03
CA SER A 78 19.16 4.94 -0.58
C SER A 78 19.52 4.49 -2.00
N TYR A 79 20.47 5.19 -2.59
CA TYR A 79 21.06 4.87 -3.88
C TYR A 79 21.49 3.40 -4.05
N THR A 80 21.76 2.66 -2.97
CA THR A 80 22.10 1.23 -3.05
C THR A 80 20.94 0.37 -3.56
N HIS A 81 19.71 0.88 -3.47
CA HIS A 81 18.49 0.26 -3.99
C HIS A 81 18.06 0.88 -5.33
N ASN A 82 18.91 1.72 -5.94
CA ASN A 82 18.64 2.43 -7.21
C ASN A 82 17.39 3.34 -7.20
N VAL A 83 16.97 3.81 -6.03
CA VAL A 83 15.81 4.73 -5.88
C VAL A 83 16.21 6.21 -5.80
N ALA A 84 17.51 6.50 -5.65
CA ALA A 84 18.03 7.85 -5.50
C ALA A 84 19.44 7.98 -6.12
N PRO A 85 19.89 9.18 -6.50
CA PRO A 85 21.27 9.42 -6.95
C PRO A 85 22.30 9.03 -5.89
N LYS A 86 23.53 8.69 -6.31
CA LYS A 86 24.62 8.30 -5.40
C LYS A 86 24.82 9.34 -4.29
N GLY A 87 24.87 8.86 -3.04
CA GLY A 87 24.99 9.70 -1.84
C GLY A 87 23.67 10.23 -1.29
N LYS A 88 22.53 9.98 -1.94
CA LYS A 88 21.20 10.38 -1.46
C LYS A 88 20.42 9.22 -0.84
N PHE A 89 19.59 9.60 0.13
CA PHE A 89 18.70 8.74 0.89
C PHE A 89 17.27 9.26 0.76
N ILE A 90 16.30 8.34 0.78
CA ILE A 90 14.87 8.65 0.84
C ILE A 90 14.32 7.96 2.08
N ALA A 91 13.73 8.76 2.97
CA ALA A 91 13.05 8.26 4.16
C ALA A 91 11.56 8.59 4.10
N PHE A 92 10.74 7.64 4.54
CA PHE A 92 9.30 7.75 4.68
C PHE A 92 8.98 7.67 6.16
N VAL A 93 8.27 8.66 6.69
CA VAL A 93 7.67 8.61 8.02
C VAL A 93 6.16 8.50 7.83
N SER A 94 5.54 7.43 8.30
CA SER A 94 4.11 7.17 8.09
C SER A 94 3.38 6.75 9.36
N ALA A 95 2.14 7.19 9.50
CA ALA A 95 1.23 6.78 10.57
C ALA A 95 -0.23 6.90 10.12
N GLU A 96 -1.16 6.22 10.81
CA GLU A 96 -2.58 6.53 10.64
C GLU A 96 -2.84 7.94 11.18
N ALA A 97 -3.56 8.77 10.43
CA ALA A 97 -3.77 10.15 10.85
C ALA A 97 -4.80 10.22 11.98
N GLU A 98 -4.39 10.76 13.12
CA GLU A 98 -5.24 11.04 14.28
C GLU A 98 -5.67 12.52 14.30
N SER A 99 -5.10 13.35 13.42
CA SER A 99 -5.43 14.76 13.22
C SER A 99 -5.22 15.20 11.77
N ASP A 100 -5.63 16.43 11.43
CA ASP A 100 -5.30 17.04 10.13
C ASP A 100 -3.92 17.76 10.14
N ASN A 101 -3.23 17.82 11.30
CA ASN A 101 -1.92 18.46 11.42
C ASN A 101 -0.76 17.45 11.27
N ILE A 102 -0.54 17.03 10.02
CA ILE A 102 0.48 16.05 9.62
C ILE A 102 1.87 16.37 10.18
N GLN A 103 2.26 17.65 10.13
CA GLN A 103 3.62 18.06 10.52
C GLN A 103 3.88 17.81 12.00
N SER A 104 2.91 18.16 12.86
CA SER A 104 3.02 17.91 14.29
C SER A 104 2.98 16.42 14.61
N GLU A 105 2.17 15.69 13.87
CA GLU A 105 1.90 14.28 14.11
C GLU A 105 3.11 13.39 13.77
N LEU A 106 3.77 13.68 12.65
CA LEU A 106 4.94 12.93 12.18
C LEU A 106 6.26 13.45 12.75
N LYS A 107 6.25 14.55 13.51
CA LYS A 107 7.44 15.17 14.09
C LYS A 107 8.35 14.16 14.83
N PRO A 108 7.83 13.25 15.68
CA PRO A 108 8.67 12.28 16.39
C PRO A 108 9.52 11.41 15.46
N GLY A 109 8.99 10.98 14.32
CA GLY A 109 9.75 10.20 13.33
C GLY A 109 10.68 11.07 12.48
N ILE A 110 10.26 12.30 12.15
CA ILE A 110 11.08 13.27 11.41
C ILE A 110 12.32 13.68 12.21
N ASP A 111 12.18 13.86 13.53
CA ASP A 111 13.29 14.24 14.42
C ASP A 111 14.39 13.17 14.47
N LEU A 112 14.08 11.90 14.15
CA LEU A 112 15.08 10.83 14.04
C LEU A 112 15.96 10.97 12.80
N LEU A 113 15.50 11.68 11.75
CA LEU A 113 16.14 11.68 10.44
C LEU A 113 17.44 12.47 10.39
N GLY A 114 17.65 13.44 11.30
CA GLY A 114 18.73 14.42 11.21
C GLY A 114 18.46 15.52 10.16
N PRO A 115 19.49 16.19 9.62
CA PRO A 115 19.32 17.18 8.56
C PRO A 115 18.61 16.64 7.30
N VAL A 116 17.50 17.28 6.93
CA VAL A 116 16.73 16.93 5.73
C VAL A 116 16.99 17.99 4.64
N ASP A 117 17.28 17.53 3.41
CA ASP A 117 17.48 18.42 2.26
C ASP A 117 16.12 18.98 1.78
N GLU A 118 15.14 18.09 1.61
CA GLU A 118 13.79 18.40 1.16
C GLU A 118 12.77 17.50 1.85
N LEU A 119 11.60 18.05 2.20
CA LEU A 119 10.55 17.36 2.94
C LEU A 119 9.19 17.58 2.29
N PHE A 120 8.54 16.50 1.88
CA PHE A 120 7.22 16.50 1.28
C PHE A 120 6.21 15.85 2.23
N PHE A 121 5.05 16.47 2.38
CA PHE A 121 3.96 15.90 3.16
C PHE A 121 2.83 15.46 2.24
N ASP A 122 2.30 14.29 2.51
CA ASP A 122 1.14 13.73 1.81
C ASP A 122 0.18 13.10 2.82
N MET A 123 -1.10 13.16 2.51
CA MET A 123 -2.13 12.48 3.27
C MET A 123 -3.20 11.97 2.31
N TYR A 124 -3.52 10.70 2.42
CA TYR A 124 -4.54 10.06 1.59
C TYR A 124 -5.57 9.33 2.45
N ASP A 125 -6.79 9.28 1.91
CA ASP A 125 -7.90 8.57 2.51
C ASP A 125 -7.74 7.06 2.29
N ARG A 126 -8.05 6.27 3.32
CA ARG A 126 -8.13 4.81 3.21
C ARG A 126 -9.55 4.35 3.04
N TYR A 127 -9.75 3.36 2.17
CA TYR A 127 -11.03 2.78 1.84
C TYR A 127 -11.01 1.26 1.96
N GLU A 128 -12.18 0.69 2.22
CA GLU A 128 -12.44 -0.75 2.13
C GLU A 128 -13.74 -1.03 1.35
N PRO A 129 -13.85 -2.20 0.69
CA PRO A 129 -15.08 -2.62 0.01
C PRO A 129 -16.25 -2.73 0.99
N VAL A 130 -17.44 -2.33 0.51
CA VAL A 130 -18.72 -2.59 1.19
C VAL A 130 -19.72 -3.34 0.30
N ASN A 131 -19.31 -3.74 -0.90
CA ASN A 131 -20.14 -4.55 -1.78
C ASN A 131 -20.12 -6.04 -1.39
N GLU A 132 -21.06 -6.80 -1.96
CA GLU A 132 -21.05 -8.26 -1.89
C GLU A 132 -20.56 -8.83 -3.24
N PRO A 133 -19.28 -9.28 -3.34
CA PRO A 133 -18.70 -9.73 -4.61
C PRO A 133 -19.44 -10.89 -5.27
N SER A 134 -20.18 -11.70 -4.49
CA SER A 134 -21.01 -12.80 -5.00
C SER A 134 -22.23 -12.32 -5.79
N LEU A 135 -22.71 -11.11 -5.49
CA LEU A 135 -23.88 -10.51 -6.14
C LEU A 135 -23.50 -9.71 -7.38
N ASP A 136 -22.34 -9.04 -7.37
CA ASP A 136 -21.95 -8.10 -8.43
C ASP A 136 -20.70 -8.48 -9.23
N ASN A 137 -19.96 -9.52 -8.82
CA ASN A 137 -18.68 -9.96 -9.42
C ASN A 137 -17.59 -8.86 -9.45
N CYS A 138 -17.66 -7.87 -8.56
CA CYS A 138 -16.62 -6.86 -8.35
C CYS A 138 -15.81 -7.21 -7.10
N PHE A 139 -14.49 -7.32 -7.24
CA PHE A 139 -13.55 -7.60 -6.15
C PHE A 139 -12.65 -6.39 -5.99
N ILE A 140 -12.83 -5.65 -4.90
CA ILE A 140 -12.17 -4.36 -4.70
C ILE A 140 -11.14 -4.54 -3.58
N SER A 141 -9.90 -4.12 -3.81
CA SER A 141 -8.86 -4.14 -2.78
C SER A 141 -9.11 -3.09 -1.70
N THR A 142 -8.49 -3.28 -0.54
CA THR A 142 -8.38 -2.24 0.48
C THR A 142 -7.27 -1.24 0.13
N SER A 143 -7.34 -0.02 0.66
CA SER A 143 -6.24 0.93 0.55
C SER A 143 -5.07 0.55 1.46
N TYR A 144 -3.84 0.74 0.97
CA TYR A 144 -2.62 0.56 1.76
C TYR A 144 -2.68 1.30 3.10
N ASP A 145 -2.29 0.61 4.16
CA ASP A 145 -2.16 1.17 5.50
C ASP A 145 -0.85 1.95 5.67
N ALA A 146 -0.58 2.36 6.92
CA ALA A 146 0.62 3.12 7.26
C ALA A 146 1.88 2.25 7.43
N THR A 147 1.75 0.92 7.42
CA THR A 147 2.86 0.01 7.71
C THR A 147 3.89 0.04 6.58
N THR A 148 5.15 -0.22 6.91
CA THR A 148 6.27 -0.24 5.96
C THR A 148 6.65 -1.66 5.52
N HIS A 149 5.76 -2.63 5.78
CA HIS A 149 5.88 -4.03 5.35
C HIS A 149 4.57 -4.48 4.71
N PHE A 150 4.59 -5.62 4.02
CA PHE A 150 3.47 -6.04 3.15
C PHE A 150 2.50 -7.03 3.77
N GLU A 151 2.53 -7.27 5.09
CA GLU A 151 1.75 -8.36 5.70
C GLU A 151 0.23 -8.20 5.50
N THR A 152 -0.29 -7.00 5.76
CA THR A 152 -1.71 -6.67 5.58
C THR A 152 -2.10 -6.66 4.09
N THR A 153 -1.21 -6.16 3.23
CA THR A 153 -1.38 -6.19 1.77
C THR A 153 -1.47 -7.63 1.25
N VAL A 154 -0.57 -8.51 1.70
CA VAL A 154 -0.59 -9.92 1.30
C VAL A 154 -1.87 -10.59 1.79
N THR A 155 -2.32 -10.29 3.00
CA THR A 155 -3.59 -10.81 3.51
C THR A 155 -4.77 -10.39 2.63
N ASP A 156 -4.82 -9.14 2.19
CA ASP A 156 -5.86 -8.66 1.27
C ASP A 156 -5.80 -9.37 -0.10
N VAL A 157 -4.60 -9.55 -0.66
CA VAL A 157 -4.39 -10.30 -1.91
C VAL A 157 -4.88 -11.75 -1.78
N LEU A 158 -4.53 -12.43 -0.69
CA LEU A 158 -4.93 -13.81 -0.44
C LEU A 158 -6.45 -13.94 -0.27
N ASN A 159 -7.06 -13.02 0.47
CA ASN A 159 -8.51 -12.97 0.65
C ASN A 159 -9.22 -12.77 -0.70
N MET A 160 -8.75 -11.81 -1.51
CA MET A 160 -9.30 -11.58 -2.85
C MET A 160 -9.14 -12.81 -3.75
N TYR A 161 -7.97 -13.46 -3.75
CA TYR A 161 -7.75 -14.69 -4.51
C TYR A 161 -8.78 -15.75 -4.13
N THR A 162 -9.01 -15.96 -2.83
CA THR A 162 -10.00 -16.95 -2.35
C THR A 162 -11.42 -16.56 -2.74
N MET A 163 -11.82 -15.29 -2.63
CA MET A 163 -13.14 -14.83 -3.07
C MET A 163 -13.35 -15.00 -4.58
N ILE A 164 -12.32 -14.74 -5.39
CA ILE A 164 -12.37 -14.82 -6.85
C ILE A 164 -12.43 -16.28 -7.30
N THR A 165 -11.59 -17.14 -6.74
CA THR A 165 -11.38 -18.51 -7.24
C THR A 165 -12.22 -19.55 -6.51
N GLY A 166 -12.70 -19.25 -5.30
CA GLY A 166 -13.32 -20.22 -4.40
C GLY A 166 -12.33 -21.22 -3.79
N LYS A 167 -11.01 -20.96 -3.89
CA LYS A 167 -9.95 -21.85 -3.42
C LYS A 167 -8.99 -21.11 -2.48
N THR A 168 -8.43 -21.83 -1.51
CA THR A 168 -7.24 -21.36 -0.79
C THR A 168 -6.04 -21.40 -1.74
N ILE A 169 -5.17 -20.40 -1.67
CA ILE A 169 -3.94 -20.41 -2.47
C ILE A 169 -3.05 -21.58 -2.04
N ASP A 170 -2.46 -22.26 -3.01
CA ASP A 170 -1.42 -23.25 -2.77
C ASP A 170 -0.09 -22.68 -3.28
N LEU A 171 0.80 -22.33 -2.36
CA LEU A 171 2.10 -21.74 -2.66
C LEU A 171 3.18 -22.79 -3.02
N SER A 172 2.81 -24.07 -3.02
CA SER A 172 3.72 -25.17 -3.38
C SER A 172 3.65 -25.57 -4.85
N VAL A 173 2.71 -25.00 -5.61
CA VAL A 173 2.50 -25.34 -7.02
C VAL A 173 3.67 -24.86 -7.87
N ASP A 174 4.26 -25.78 -8.63
CA ASP A 174 5.24 -25.46 -9.67
C ASP A 174 4.52 -24.86 -10.89
N LEU A 175 4.75 -23.57 -11.12
CA LEU A 175 4.13 -22.81 -12.20
C LEU A 175 4.70 -23.12 -13.59
N SER A 176 5.78 -23.90 -13.69
CA SER A 176 6.34 -24.31 -14.99
C SER A 176 5.33 -25.07 -15.86
N ALA A 177 4.36 -25.76 -15.24
CA ALA A 177 3.26 -26.42 -15.93
C ALA A 177 2.15 -25.47 -16.40
N ALA A 178 2.00 -24.29 -15.80
CA ALA A 178 0.96 -23.31 -16.17
C ALA A 178 1.35 -22.50 -17.41
N SER A 179 2.64 -22.26 -17.64
CA SER A 179 3.16 -21.57 -18.83
C SER A 179 3.14 -22.42 -20.11
N ALA A 180 3.00 -23.74 -20.02
CA ALA A 180 3.03 -24.64 -21.17
C ALA A 180 1.67 -24.78 -21.90
N ALA A 181 0.59 -24.25 -21.33
CA ALA A 181 -0.76 -24.38 -21.88
C ALA A 181 -1.18 -23.22 -22.81
N GLU A 182 -0.32 -22.20 -23.01
CA GLU A 182 -0.63 -21.01 -23.83
C GLU A 182 -0.04 -21.07 -25.27
N GLU A 183 0.65 -22.14 -25.67
CA GLU A 183 1.27 -22.28 -27.02
C GLU A 183 0.44 -23.07 -28.05
N GLU A 184 -0.86 -23.29 -27.84
CA GLU A 184 -1.76 -23.83 -28.88
C GLU A 184 -2.79 -22.79 -29.32
N TYR A 185 -2.38 -21.85 -30.19
CA TYR A 185 -3.24 -21.15 -31.15
C TYR A 185 -2.51 -20.88 -32.46
#